data_AF-A0A7V5SD07-F1
#
_entry.id   AF-A0A7V5SD07-F1
#
_cell.length_a   1.000
_cell.length_b   1.000
_cell.length_c   1.000
_cell.angle_alpha   90.00
_cell.angle_beta   90.00
_cell.angle_gamma   90.00
#
_symmetry.space_group_name_H-M   'P 1'
#
loop_
_entity.id
_entity.type
_entity.pdbx_description
1 polymer ?
#
loop_
_entity_poly.entity_id
_entity_poly.type
_entity_poly.pdbx_seq_one_letter_code
_entity_poly.pdbx_strand_id
1 'polypeptide(L)'
;MMTTDTSQVRERLVDLIKLQVLYDRLHAVRARQGDLPQQIEDLRDKVATIQHALSETAEMIRQAESEARALHVSNDSLRDHEQKLRKRLEAVRTNQEYYKIESEIKETHLTIEKNLQDIRRLQHKADSLRQRYAEDEATLNELQARIAEKEQRLKEIIQHTAEQEAALLQQIEDLSKVLQEQDPRLFLLFERRRRSFRGGKAVCSIISTERLEGRYACGGCFTLLPREMHRKIKQRDKIIICESCGRFLVDEEFYAEVAKSMP
;
A
#
# COMPACT_ATOMS: atom_id res chain seq x y z
N MET A 1 15.94 -45.03 26.46
CA MET A 1 15.51 -44.75 25.07
C MET A 1 13.99 -44.79 25.05
N MET A 2 13.31 -43.63 25.12
CA MET A 2 11.86 -43.59 24.94
C MET A 2 11.58 -43.71 23.44
N THR A 3 11.22 -44.92 23.00
CA THR A 3 10.66 -45.16 21.68
C THR A 3 9.33 -44.44 21.62
N THR A 4 9.34 -43.21 21.10
CA THR A 4 8.12 -42.58 20.61
C THR A 4 7.52 -43.57 19.61
N ASP A 5 6.31 -44.04 19.88
CA ASP A 5 5.68 -45.07 19.08
C ASP A 5 5.62 -44.60 17.62
N THR A 6 6.21 -45.36 16.70
CA THR A 6 6.34 -45.00 15.28
C THR A 6 4.97 -44.67 14.66
N SER A 7 3.90 -45.26 15.21
CA SER A 7 2.50 -44.96 14.84
C SER A 7 2.13 -43.49 15.08
N GLN A 8 2.47 -42.93 16.25
CA GLN A 8 2.16 -41.55 16.65
C GLN A 8 2.90 -40.52 15.80
N VAL A 9 4.13 -40.82 15.37
CA VAL A 9 4.89 -39.92 14.48
C VAL A 9 4.25 -39.86 13.10
N ARG A 10 3.81 -41.01 12.57
CA ARG A 10 3.12 -41.06 11.29
C ARG A 10 1.81 -40.29 11.32
N GLU A 11 1.01 -40.44 12.38
CA GLU A 11 -0.25 -39.69 12.57
C GLU A 11 0.00 -38.16 12.55
N ARG A 12 0.99 -37.68 13.31
CA ARG A 12 1.36 -36.26 13.32
C ARG A 12 1.82 -35.76 11.96
N LEU A 13 2.56 -36.56 11.19
CA LEU A 13 2.95 -36.21 9.82
C LEU A 13 1.74 -36.12 8.89
N VAL A 14 0.75 -37.01 9.04
CA VAL A 14 -0.51 -36.94 8.30
C VAL A 14 -1.23 -35.62 8.62
N ASP A 15 -1.36 -35.25 9.89
CA ASP A 15 -2.07 -34.04 10.29
C ASP A 15 -1.37 -32.76 9.83
N LEU A 16 -0.03 -32.73 9.85
CA LEU A 16 0.76 -31.63 9.26
C LEU A 16 0.52 -31.50 7.75
N ILE A 17 0.46 -32.62 7.01
CA ILE A 17 0.19 -32.59 5.57
C ILE A 17 -1.25 -32.11 5.32
N LYS A 18 -2.24 -32.61 6.06
CA LYS A 18 -3.64 -32.19 5.94
C LYS A 18 -3.79 -30.68 6.21
N LEU A 19 -3.16 -30.16 7.27
CA LEU A 19 -3.13 -28.72 7.54
C LEU A 19 -2.52 -27.95 6.36
N GLN A 20 -1.36 -28.40 5.85
CA GLN A 20 -0.74 -27.76 4.69
C GLN A 20 -1.66 -27.73 3.47
N VAL A 21 -2.33 -28.86 3.16
CA VAL A 21 -3.26 -28.97 2.03
C VAL A 21 -4.45 -28.03 2.20
N LEU A 22 -5.01 -27.91 3.41
CA LEU A 22 -6.08 -26.98 3.71
C LEU A 22 -5.63 -25.52 3.55
N TYR A 23 -4.45 -25.17 4.04
CA TYR A 23 -3.88 -23.84 3.84
C TYR A 23 -3.59 -23.55 2.36
N ASP A 24 -3.07 -24.52 1.60
CA ASP A 24 -2.85 -24.38 0.16
C ASP A 24 -4.17 -24.13 -0.59
N ARG A 25 -5.25 -24.83 -0.22
CA ARG A 25 -6.60 -24.59 -0.75
C ARG A 25 -7.13 -23.21 -0.36
N LEU A 26 -6.96 -22.79 0.89
CA LEU A 26 -7.34 -21.45 1.35
C LEU A 26 -6.58 -20.36 0.59
N HIS A 27 -5.27 -20.56 0.39
CA HIS A 27 -4.44 -19.66 -0.41
C HIS A 27 -4.90 -19.61 -1.86
N ALA A 28 -5.29 -20.72 -2.47
CA ALA A 28 -5.81 -20.75 -3.83
C ALA A 28 -7.17 -20.02 -3.95
N VAL A 29 -8.05 -20.15 -2.95
CA VAL A 29 -9.32 -19.40 -2.90
C VAL A 29 -9.05 -17.90 -2.80
N ARG A 30 -8.17 -17.49 -1.88
CA ARG A 30 -7.79 -16.08 -1.73
C ARG A 30 -7.05 -15.52 -2.95
N ALA A 31 -6.27 -16.35 -3.63
CA ALA A 31 -5.59 -15.96 -4.87
C ALA A 31 -6.57 -15.61 -6.01
N ARG A 32 -7.85 -15.98 -5.92
CA ARG A 32 -8.89 -15.53 -6.86
C ARG A 32 -9.13 -14.01 -6.80
N GLN A 33 -8.79 -13.37 -5.68
CA GLN A 33 -8.77 -11.90 -5.56
C GLN A 33 -7.71 -11.27 -6.49
N GLY A 34 -6.72 -12.06 -6.90
CA GLY A 34 -5.67 -11.67 -7.83
C GLY A 34 -4.87 -10.49 -7.30
N ASP A 35 -4.66 -9.50 -8.16
CA ASP A 35 -3.95 -8.27 -7.89
C ASP A 35 -4.88 -7.09 -7.56
N LEU A 36 -6.20 -7.30 -7.50
CA LEU A 36 -7.17 -6.25 -7.21
C LEU A 36 -6.88 -5.49 -5.92
N PRO A 37 -6.55 -6.15 -4.77
CA PRO A 37 -6.20 -5.43 -3.55
C PRO A 37 -5.01 -4.48 -3.73
N GLN A 38 -3.95 -4.96 -4.38
CA GLN A 38 -2.75 -4.15 -4.64
C GLN A 38 -3.07 -2.98 -5.59
N GLN A 39 -3.85 -3.23 -6.65
CA GLN A 39 -4.25 -2.16 -7.57
C GLN A 39 -5.07 -1.07 -6.88
N ILE A 40 -5.92 -1.43 -5.91
CA ILE A 40 -6.69 -0.46 -5.11
C ILE A 40 -5.76 0.36 -4.23
N GLU A 41 -4.78 -0.26 -3.58
CA GLU A 41 -3.77 0.46 -2.78
C GLU A 41 -2.95 1.43 -3.64
N ASP A 42 -2.44 0.98 -4.79
CA ASP A 42 -1.68 1.83 -5.71
C ASP A 42 -2.51 3.03 -6.22
N LEU A 43 -3.82 2.85 -6.40
CA LEU A 43 -4.73 3.93 -6.78
C LEU A 43 -5.00 4.89 -5.60
N ARG A 44 -5.10 4.38 -4.37
CA ARG A 44 -5.27 5.21 -3.17
C ARG A 44 -4.05 6.08 -2.91
N ASP A 45 -2.84 5.57 -3.14
CA ASP A 45 -1.61 6.35 -3.02
C ASP A 45 -1.55 7.49 -4.05
N LYS A 46 -2.01 7.23 -5.29
CA LYS A 46 -2.16 8.26 -6.32
C LYS A 46 -3.19 9.33 -5.92
N VAL A 47 -4.33 8.90 -5.37
CA VAL A 47 -5.36 9.81 -4.86
C VAL A 47 -4.78 10.70 -3.75
N ALA A 48 -4.05 10.14 -2.79
CA ALA A 48 -3.42 10.90 -1.72
C ALA A 48 -2.44 11.95 -2.26
N THR A 49 -1.66 11.59 -3.28
CA THR A 49 -0.73 12.50 -3.95
C THR A 49 -1.45 13.67 -4.62
N ILE A 50 -2.54 13.39 -5.35
CA ILE A 50 -3.32 14.43 -6.03
C ILE A 50 -4.06 15.32 -5.03
N GLN A 51 -4.59 14.74 -3.94
CA GLN A 51 -5.22 15.51 -2.87
C GLN A 51 -4.24 16.49 -2.20
N HIS A 52 -2.99 16.07 -2.00
CA HIS A 52 -1.95 16.96 -1.52
C HIS A 52 -1.70 18.11 -2.51
N ALA A 53 -1.53 17.80 -3.79
CA ALA A 53 -1.32 18.81 -4.83
C ALA A 53 -2.48 19.81 -4.96
N LEU A 54 -3.73 19.33 -4.81
CA LEU A 54 -4.93 20.18 -4.78
C LEU A 54 -4.92 21.12 -3.57
N SER A 55 -4.56 20.62 -2.38
CA SER A 55 -4.45 21.43 -1.17
C SER A 55 -3.40 22.54 -1.32
N GLU A 56 -2.22 22.20 -1.85
CA GLU A 56 -1.16 23.16 -2.14
C GLU A 56 -1.61 24.21 -3.17
N THR A 57 -2.24 23.78 -4.25
CA THR A 57 -2.76 24.68 -5.30
C THR A 57 -3.84 25.62 -4.74
N ALA A 58 -4.72 25.13 -3.87
CA ALA A 58 -5.73 25.94 -3.20
C ALA A 58 -5.12 26.98 -2.24
N GLU A 59 -4.05 26.65 -1.53
CA GLU A 59 -3.31 27.61 -0.72
C GLU A 59 -2.64 28.68 -1.60
N MET A 60 -2.01 28.28 -2.70
CA MET A 60 -1.39 29.23 -3.65
C MET A 60 -2.39 30.21 -4.25
N ILE A 61 -3.61 29.75 -4.56
CA ILE A 61 -4.72 30.61 -5.01
C ILE A 61 -5.08 31.60 -3.90
N ARG A 62 -5.32 31.13 -2.68
CA ARG A 62 -5.67 31.99 -1.53
C ARG A 62 -4.60 33.03 -1.25
N GLN A 63 -3.33 32.66 -1.32
CA GLN A 63 -2.20 33.58 -1.15
C GLN A 63 -2.20 34.66 -2.23
N ALA A 64 -2.29 34.28 -3.52
CA ALA A 64 -2.29 35.23 -4.62
C ALA A 64 -3.45 36.24 -4.53
N GLU A 65 -4.64 35.78 -4.16
CA GLU A 65 -5.78 36.66 -3.93
C GLU A 65 -5.60 37.57 -2.71
N SER A 66 -5.00 37.06 -1.63
CA SER A 66 -4.74 37.85 -0.42
C SER A 66 -3.74 38.98 -0.71
N GLU A 67 -2.66 38.68 -1.43
CA GLU A 67 -1.69 39.66 -1.89
C GLU A 67 -2.35 40.72 -2.78
N ALA A 68 -3.21 40.30 -3.72
CA ALA A 68 -3.95 41.23 -4.57
C ALA A 68 -4.88 42.15 -3.74
N ARG A 69 -5.60 41.60 -2.75
CA ARG A 69 -6.45 42.38 -1.83
C ARG A 69 -5.64 43.38 -1.01
N ALA A 70 -4.47 42.99 -0.51
CA ALA A 70 -3.59 43.89 0.23
C ALA A 70 -3.10 45.07 -0.62
N LEU A 71 -2.74 44.81 -1.89
CA LEU A 71 -2.37 45.86 -2.85
C LEU A 71 -3.56 46.78 -3.19
N HIS A 72 -4.78 46.26 -3.26
CA HIS A 72 -5.98 47.09 -3.43
C HIS A 72 -6.15 48.08 -2.26
N VAL A 73 -6.08 47.59 -1.02
CA VAL A 73 -6.19 48.44 0.18
C VAL A 73 -5.06 49.47 0.24
N SER A 74 -3.84 49.07 -0.14
CA SER A 74 -2.70 49.99 -0.24
C SER A 74 -2.96 51.09 -1.28
N ASN A 75 -3.49 50.74 -2.46
CA ASN A 75 -3.82 51.69 -3.50
C ASN A 75 -4.91 52.69 -3.08
N ASP A 76 -5.93 52.24 -2.36
CA ASP A 76 -6.96 53.16 -1.86
C ASP A 76 -6.36 54.18 -0.87
N SER A 77 -5.47 53.72 0.02
CA SER A 77 -4.75 54.61 0.94
C SER A 77 -3.83 55.59 0.22
N LEU A 78 -3.12 55.14 -0.83
CA LEU A 78 -2.25 55.98 -1.65
C LEU A 78 -3.05 57.01 -2.44
N ARG A 79 -4.23 56.66 -2.95
CA ARG A 79 -5.13 57.59 -3.66
C ARG A 79 -5.64 58.69 -2.74
N ASP A 80 -6.02 58.33 -1.51
CA ASP A 80 -6.42 59.30 -0.49
C ASP A 80 -5.25 60.24 -0.13
N HIS A 81 -4.03 59.70 -0.01
CA HIS A 81 -2.82 60.49 0.21
C HIS A 81 -2.53 61.44 -0.95
N GLU A 82 -2.58 60.93 -2.18
CA GLU A 82 -2.39 61.72 -3.41
C GLU A 82 -3.39 62.88 -3.48
N GLN A 83 -4.65 62.64 -3.13
CA GLN A 83 -5.68 63.69 -3.08
C GLN A 83 -5.36 64.77 -2.04
N LYS A 84 -4.86 64.39 -0.86
CA LYS A 84 -4.43 65.35 0.18
C LYS A 84 -3.22 66.17 -0.28
N LEU A 85 -2.24 65.54 -0.94
CA LEU A 85 -1.09 66.22 -1.51
C LEU A 85 -1.50 67.22 -2.60
N ARG A 86 -2.43 66.84 -3.49
CA ARG A 86 -2.98 67.73 -4.52
C ARG A 86 -3.63 68.98 -3.92
N LYS A 87 -4.45 68.82 -2.87
CA LYS A 87 -5.02 69.96 -2.13
C LYS A 87 -3.96 70.83 -1.47
N ARG A 88 -2.88 70.23 -0.94
CA ARG A 88 -1.77 70.99 -0.34
C ARG A 88 -1.01 71.79 -1.39
N LEU A 89 -0.82 71.24 -2.60
CA LEU A 89 -0.14 71.89 -3.72
C LEU A 89 -0.82 73.23 -4.10
N GLU A 90 -2.15 73.30 -4.05
CA GLU A 90 -2.93 74.52 -4.35
C GLU A 90 -2.64 75.68 -3.36
N ALA A 91 -2.21 75.38 -2.14
CA ALA A 91 -1.94 76.37 -1.09
C ALA A 91 -0.47 76.82 -1.02
N VAL A 92 0.42 76.24 -1.83
CA VAL A 92 1.87 76.47 -1.74
C VAL A 92 2.26 77.75 -2.48
N ARG A 93 3.08 78.58 -1.83
CA ARG A 93 3.55 79.87 -2.36
C ARG A 93 5.05 79.88 -2.71
N THR A 94 5.78 78.86 -2.29
CA THR A 94 7.24 78.77 -2.46
C THR A 94 7.59 77.75 -3.53
N ASN A 95 8.35 78.16 -4.56
CA ASN A 95 8.74 77.29 -5.68
C ASN A 95 9.40 75.97 -5.21
N GLN A 96 10.22 76.01 -4.16
CA GLN A 96 10.90 74.82 -3.63
C GLN A 96 9.92 73.80 -3.02
N GLU A 97 8.88 74.26 -2.32
CA GLU A 97 7.86 73.38 -1.73
C GLU A 97 6.93 72.81 -2.80
N TYR A 98 6.68 73.58 -3.86
CA TYR A 98 5.90 73.15 -5.01
C TYR A 98 6.54 71.93 -5.67
N TYR A 99 7.81 72.02 -6.06
CA TYR A 99 8.54 70.91 -6.70
C TYR A 99 8.63 69.67 -5.81
N LYS A 100 8.74 69.84 -4.48
CA LYS A 100 8.76 68.72 -3.54
C LYS A 100 7.43 67.96 -3.53
N ILE A 101 6.31 68.68 -3.40
CA ILE A 101 4.97 68.07 -3.36
C ILE A 101 4.62 67.46 -4.72
N GLU A 102 5.00 68.12 -5.82
CA GLU A 102 4.82 67.59 -7.17
C GLU A 102 5.59 66.26 -7.38
N SER A 103 6.83 66.18 -6.90
CA SER A 103 7.62 64.94 -6.92
C SER A 103 6.95 63.84 -6.09
N GLU A 104 6.46 64.16 -4.89
CA GLU A 104 5.79 63.19 -4.01
C GLU A 104 4.48 62.66 -4.63
N ILE A 105 3.69 63.52 -5.29
CA ILE A 105 2.51 63.12 -6.06
C ILE A 105 2.90 62.16 -7.18
N LYS A 106 3.97 62.48 -7.92
CA LYS A 106 4.46 61.63 -9.02
C LYS A 106 4.92 60.26 -8.51
N GLU A 107 5.66 60.21 -7.41
CA GLU A 107 6.10 58.96 -6.78
C GLU A 107 4.91 58.12 -6.28
N THR A 108 3.93 58.76 -5.66
CA THR A 108 2.69 58.10 -5.22
C THR A 108 1.92 57.52 -6.41
N HIS A 109 1.79 58.29 -7.49
CA HIS A 109 1.11 57.87 -8.71
C HIS A 109 1.81 56.66 -9.36
N LEU A 110 3.13 56.71 -9.52
CA LEU A 110 3.92 55.59 -10.04
C LEU A 110 3.78 54.32 -9.19
N THR A 111 3.68 54.47 -7.86
CA THR A 111 3.45 53.35 -6.94
C THR A 111 2.09 52.72 -7.17
N ILE A 112 1.03 53.54 -7.36
CA ILE A 112 -0.32 53.05 -7.68
C ILE A 112 -0.32 52.27 -9.00
N GLU A 113 0.33 52.79 -10.04
CA GLU A 113 0.41 52.12 -11.35
C GLU A 113 1.14 50.77 -11.26
N LYS A 114 2.25 50.72 -10.52
CA LYS A 114 2.99 49.49 -10.26
C LYS A 114 2.11 48.46 -9.53
N ASN A 115 1.44 48.86 -8.46
CA ASN A 115 0.53 47.99 -7.71
C ASN A 115 -0.60 47.46 -8.60
N LEU A 116 -1.16 48.28 -9.50
CA LEU A 116 -2.18 47.83 -10.46
C LEU A 116 -1.63 46.78 -11.45
N GLN A 117 -0.38 46.92 -11.88
CA GLN A 117 0.28 45.90 -12.71
C GLN A 117 0.48 44.60 -11.93
N ASP A 118 0.94 44.69 -10.68
CA ASP A 118 1.14 43.53 -9.82
C ASP A 118 -0.18 42.81 -9.50
N ILE A 119 -1.26 43.55 -9.24
CA ILE A 119 -2.62 43.00 -9.07
C ILE A 119 -3.05 42.20 -10.32
N ARG A 120 -2.90 42.78 -11.52
CA ARG A 120 -3.24 42.06 -12.77
C ARG A 120 -2.44 40.77 -12.92
N ARG A 121 -1.14 40.80 -12.60
CA ARG A 121 -0.28 39.61 -12.63
C ARG A 121 -0.74 38.55 -11.63
N LEU A 122 -1.09 38.95 -10.40
CA LEU A 122 -1.60 38.04 -9.37
C LEU A 122 -2.95 37.42 -9.75
N GLN A 123 -3.84 38.20 -10.36
CA GLN A 123 -5.12 37.71 -10.87
C GLN A 123 -4.93 36.67 -11.98
N HIS A 124 -4.11 36.96 -12.98
CA HIS A 124 -3.78 35.98 -14.03
C HIS A 124 -3.14 34.71 -13.46
N LYS A 125 -2.26 34.83 -12.47
CA LYS A 125 -1.68 33.69 -11.76
C LYS A 125 -2.78 32.87 -11.06
N ALA A 126 -3.68 33.51 -10.33
CA ALA A 126 -4.79 32.83 -9.65
C ALA A 126 -5.70 32.09 -10.65
N ASP A 127 -6.01 32.70 -11.79
CA ASP A 127 -6.83 32.05 -12.83
C ASP A 127 -6.16 30.82 -13.44
N SER A 128 -4.86 30.90 -13.72
CA SER A 128 -4.09 29.74 -14.20
C SER A 128 -4.04 28.60 -13.18
N LEU A 129 -3.92 28.93 -11.89
CA LEU A 129 -3.95 27.95 -10.81
C LEU A 129 -5.34 27.32 -10.65
N ARG A 130 -6.42 28.08 -10.84
CA ARG A 130 -7.79 27.56 -10.80
C ARG A 130 -8.07 26.60 -11.95
N GLN A 131 -7.55 26.87 -13.15
CA GLN A 131 -7.66 25.94 -14.28
C GLN A 131 -6.97 24.62 -13.96
N ARG A 132 -5.72 24.67 -13.48
CA ARG A 132 -4.99 23.48 -13.03
C ARG A 132 -5.72 22.73 -11.91
N TYR A 133 -6.25 23.46 -10.92
CA TYR A 133 -7.03 22.87 -9.84
C TYR A 133 -8.22 22.08 -10.38
N ALA A 134 -8.97 22.63 -11.35
CA ALA A 134 -10.11 21.95 -11.96
C ALA A 134 -9.70 20.69 -12.74
N GLU A 135 -8.55 20.70 -13.43
CA GLU A 135 -7.99 19.53 -14.12
C GLU A 135 -7.58 18.42 -13.13
N ASP A 136 -6.89 18.79 -12.05
CA ASP A 136 -6.48 17.88 -10.99
C ASP A 136 -7.71 17.30 -10.24
N GLU A 137 -8.75 18.11 -10.04
CA GLU A 137 -10.02 17.69 -9.42
C GLU A 137 -10.80 16.71 -10.31
N ALA A 138 -10.84 16.96 -11.63
CA ALA A 138 -11.42 16.01 -12.59
C ALA A 138 -10.68 14.66 -12.55
N THR A 139 -9.35 14.69 -12.55
CA THR A 139 -8.50 13.49 -12.45
C THR A 139 -8.75 12.74 -11.14
N LEU A 140 -8.89 13.45 -10.02
CA LEU A 140 -9.21 12.87 -8.72
C LEU A 140 -10.55 12.11 -8.76
N ASN A 141 -11.59 12.72 -9.33
CA ASN A 141 -12.91 12.10 -9.45
C ASN A 141 -12.88 10.82 -10.31
N GLU A 142 -12.14 10.83 -11.41
CA GLU A 142 -11.95 9.63 -12.25
C GLU A 142 -11.25 8.50 -11.49
N LEU A 143 -10.20 8.81 -10.73
CA LEU A 143 -9.50 7.82 -9.91
C LEU A 143 -10.39 7.24 -8.82
N GLN A 144 -11.18 8.08 -8.15
CA GLN A 144 -12.14 7.63 -7.14
C GLN A 144 -13.20 6.70 -7.72
N ALA A 145 -13.73 7.01 -8.91
CA ALA A 145 -14.66 6.14 -9.61
C ALA A 145 -14.03 4.77 -9.94
N ARG A 146 -12.77 4.76 -10.40
CA ARG A 146 -12.02 3.52 -10.68
C ARG A 146 -11.76 2.68 -9.43
N ILE A 147 -11.48 3.33 -8.29
CA ILE A 147 -11.34 2.64 -6.99
C ILE A 147 -12.67 1.98 -6.64
N ALA A 148 -13.78 2.72 -6.70
CA ALA A 148 -15.10 2.20 -6.36
C ALA A 148 -15.50 0.98 -7.21
N GLU A 149 -15.23 1.02 -8.52
CA GLU A 149 -15.46 -0.12 -9.42
C GLU A 149 -14.66 -1.35 -8.99
N LYS A 150 -13.36 -1.18 -8.69
CA LYS A 150 -12.48 -2.28 -8.28
C LYS A 150 -12.85 -2.83 -6.91
N GLU A 151 -13.23 -1.97 -5.97
CA GLU A 151 -13.69 -2.36 -4.64
C GLU A 151 -14.99 -3.18 -4.73
N GLN A 152 -15.93 -2.75 -5.57
CA GLN A 152 -17.17 -3.48 -5.81
C GLN A 152 -16.88 -4.87 -6.40
N ARG A 153 -16.00 -4.95 -7.41
CA ARG A 153 -15.58 -6.23 -7.99
C ARG A 153 -14.88 -7.13 -6.98
N LEU A 154 -14.01 -6.58 -6.14
CA LEU A 154 -13.33 -7.33 -5.08
C LEU A 154 -14.35 -7.87 -4.06
N LYS A 155 -15.35 -7.07 -3.69
CA LYS A 155 -16.43 -7.46 -2.78
C LYS A 155 -17.26 -8.62 -3.34
N GLU A 156 -17.60 -8.58 -4.63
CA GLU A 156 -18.32 -9.67 -5.31
C GLU A 156 -17.53 -10.98 -5.29
N ILE A 157 -16.22 -10.91 -5.56
CA ILE A 157 -15.33 -12.09 -5.47
C ILE A 157 -15.33 -12.64 -4.05
N ILE A 158 -15.15 -11.77 -3.06
CA ILE A 158 -15.14 -12.17 -1.64
C ILE A 158 -16.46 -12.84 -1.26
N GLN A 159 -17.60 -12.27 -1.67
CA GLN A 159 -18.92 -12.84 -1.40
C GLN A 159 -19.06 -14.23 -2.03
N HIS A 160 -18.65 -14.39 -3.29
CA HIS A 160 -18.68 -15.69 -3.97
C HIS A 160 -17.74 -16.72 -3.32
N THR A 161 -16.65 -16.29 -2.67
CA THR A 161 -15.71 -17.19 -2.00
C THR A 161 -15.96 -17.37 -0.51
N ALA A 162 -16.86 -16.60 0.11
CA ALA A 162 -17.00 -16.51 1.56
C ALA A 162 -17.37 -17.85 2.21
N GLU A 163 -18.36 -18.55 1.66
CA GLU A 163 -18.79 -19.86 2.17
C GLU A 163 -17.67 -20.90 2.08
N GLN A 164 -16.96 -20.91 0.93
CA GLN A 164 -15.84 -21.81 0.71
C GLN A 164 -14.68 -21.53 1.68
N GLU A 165 -14.36 -20.25 1.88
CA GLU A 165 -13.32 -19.82 2.81
C GLU A 165 -13.67 -20.14 4.26
N ALA A 166 -14.92 -19.89 4.68
CA ALA A 166 -15.39 -20.21 6.03
C ALA A 166 -15.33 -21.72 6.31
N ALA A 167 -15.74 -22.56 5.35
CA ALA A 167 -15.66 -24.02 5.48
C ALA A 167 -14.20 -24.50 5.64
N LEU A 168 -13.26 -23.94 4.86
CA LEU A 168 -11.84 -24.26 4.98
C LEU A 168 -11.25 -23.81 6.32
N LEU A 169 -11.63 -22.62 6.80
CA LEU A 169 -11.16 -22.11 8.10
C LEU A 169 -11.65 -22.97 9.25
N GLN A 170 -12.91 -23.45 9.21
CA GLN A 170 -13.43 -24.35 10.23
C GLN A 170 -12.65 -25.68 10.25
N GLN A 171 -12.41 -26.29 9.08
CA GLN A 171 -11.61 -27.50 8.97
C GLN A 171 -10.17 -27.32 9.49
N ILE A 172 -9.57 -26.16 9.20
CA ILE A 172 -8.24 -25.81 9.72
C ILE A 172 -8.29 -25.68 11.24
N GLU A 173 -9.31 -25.03 11.80
CA GLU A 173 -9.45 -24.84 13.24
C GLU A 173 -9.60 -26.17 13.97
N ASP A 174 -10.49 -27.04 13.49
CA ASP A 174 -10.74 -28.35 14.08
C ASP A 174 -9.47 -29.21 14.08
N LEU A 175 -8.76 -29.27 12.95
CA LEU A 175 -7.51 -30.01 12.85
C LEU A 175 -6.37 -29.37 13.66
N SER A 176 -6.34 -28.05 13.77
CA SER A 176 -5.36 -27.33 14.59
C SER A 176 -5.54 -27.63 16.08
N LYS A 177 -6.78 -27.73 16.57
CA LYS A 177 -7.07 -28.14 17.96
C LYS A 177 -6.53 -29.54 18.24
N VAL A 178 -6.81 -30.49 17.35
CA VAL A 178 -6.32 -31.86 17.47
C VAL A 178 -4.79 -31.89 17.54
N LEU A 179 -4.09 -31.23 16.62
CA LEU A 179 -2.62 -31.23 16.61
C LEU A 179 -2.04 -30.48 17.83
N GLN A 180 -2.69 -29.41 18.28
CA GLN A 180 -2.28 -28.65 19.46
C GLN A 180 -2.44 -29.48 20.75
N GLU A 181 -3.48 -30.29 20.87
CA GLU A 181 -3.69 -31.19 22.01
C GLU A 181 -2.66 -32.34 22.01
N GLN A 182 -2.34 -32.89 20.83
CA GLN A 182 -1.39 -33.99 20.68
C GLN A 182 0.07 -33.56 20.84
N ASP A 183 0.46 -32.42 20.26
CA ASP A 183 1.83 -31.87 20.32
C ASP A 183 1.85 -30.34 20.14
N PRO A 184 1.70 -29.57 21.24
CA PRO A 184 1.67 -28.11 21.20
C PRO A 184 2.93 -27.49 20.59
N ARG A 185 4.10 -28.11 20.82
CA ARG A 185 5.40 -27.59 20.34
C ARG A 185 5.50 -27.74 18.82
N LEU A 186 5.06 -28.87 18.30
CA LEU A 186 5.01 -29.13 16.87
C LEU A 186 4.07 -28.18 16.15
N PHE A 187 2.85 -27.98 16.70
CA PHE A 187 1.88 -27.03 16.14
C PHE A 187 2.43 -25.59 16.10
N LEU A 188 3.03 -25.12 17.20
CA LEU A 188 3.67 -23.79 17.26
C LEU A 188 4.77 -23.64 16.21
N LEU A 189 5.58 -24.68 16.00
CA LEU A 189 6.63 -24.68 14.99
C LEU A 189 6.04 -24.61 13.58
N PHE A 190 5.00 -25.39 13.30
CA PHE A 190 4.25 -25.34 12.05
C PHE A 190 3.68 -23.95 11.77
N GLU A 191 2.94 -23.37 12.70
CA GLU A 191 2.37 -22.02 12.54
C GLU A 191 3.45 -20.96 12.30
N ARG A 192 4.58 -21.04 13.02
CA ARG A 192 5.71 -20.14 12.81
C ARG A 192 6.23 -20.26 11.38
N ARG A 193 6.49 -21.48 10.90
CA ARG A 193 7.00 -21.71 9.54
C ARG A 193 6.01 -21.25 8.48
N ARG A 194 4.72 -21.56 8.65
CA ARG A 194 3.65 -21.13 7.73
C ARG A 194 3.65 -19.61 7.55
N ARG A 195 3.72 -18.85 8.65
CA ARG A 195 3.73 -17.38 8.60
C ARG A 195 5.02 -16.79 8.02
N SER A 196 6.16 -17.49 8.16
CA SER A 196 7.45 -17.01 7.65
C SER A 196 7.62 -17.12 6.14
N PHE A 197 6.86 -17.98 5.46
CA PHE A 197 7.01 -18.20 4.01
C PHE A 197 5.86 -17.60 3.21
N ARG A 198 6.20 -16.95 2.10
CA ARG A 198 5.20 -16.56 1.09
C ARG A 198 4.42 -17.79 0.63
N GLY A 199 3.09 -17.66 0.60
CA GLY A 199 2.17 -18.76 0.26
C GLY A 199 1.98 -19.81 1.35
N GLY A 200 2.49 -19.61 2.57
CA GLY A 200 2.13 -20.47 3.71
C GLY A 200 2.69 -21.89 3.66
N LYS A 201 3.71 -22.18 2.84
CA LYS A 201 4.25 -23.54 2.70
C LYS A 201 5.24 -23.90 3.80
N ALA A 202 4.73 -24.55 4.86
CA ALA A 202 5.49 -25.08 5.98
C ALA A 202 5.94 -26.54 5.75
N VAL A 203 5.14 -27.35 5.05
CA VAL A 203 5.45 -28.74 4.67
C VAL A 203 5.77 -28.80 3.18
N CYS A 204 6.83 -29.52 2.80
CA CYS A 204 7.22 -29.73 1.41
C CYS A 204 7.68 -31.17 1.18
N SER A 205 7.39 -31.69 -0.02
CA SER A 205 7.99 -32.94 -0.45
C SER A 205 9.48 -32.75 -0.78
N ILE A 206 10.24 -33.84 -0.67
CA ILE A 206 11.53 -33.93 -1.35
C ILE A 206 11.30 -34.14 -2.85
N ILE A 207 12.12 -33.50 -3.67
CA ILE A 207 12.04 -33.59 -5.13
C ILE A 207 13.31 -34.22 -5.69
N SER A 208 13.17 -35.01 -6.75
CA SER A 208 14.27 -35.47 -7.59
C SER A 208 14.07 -34.85 -8.97
N THR A 209 15.04 -34.08 -9.46
CA THR A 209 14.96 -33.52 -10.82
C THR A 209 15.86 -34.32 -11.76
N GLU A 210 15.58 -34.30 -13.06
CA GLU A 210 16.39 -34.97 -14.09
C GLU A 210 17.86 -34.55 -14.03
N ARG A 211 18.13 -33.32 -13.59
CA ARG A 211 19.48 -32.76 -13.41
C ARG A 211 20.19 -33.26 -12.15
N LEU A 212 19.52 -34.00 -11.27
CA LEU A 212 20.03 -34.37 -9.95
C LEU A 212 20.59 -35.80 -9.87
N GLU A 213 20.63 -36.58 -10.94
CA GLU A 213 21.30 -37.91 -10.99
C GLU A 213 21.01 -38.80 -9.74
N GLY A 214 19.73 -38.91 -9.34
CA GLY A 214 19.34 -39.69 -8.16
C GLY A 214 19.61 -39.01 -6.82
N ARG A 215 19.84 -37.70 -6.80
CA ARG A 215 19.89 -36.87 -5.59
C ARG A 215 18.57 -36.14 -5.37
N TYR A 216 18.30 -35.84 -4.10
CA TYR A 216 17.07 -35.19 -3.66
C TYR A 216 17.35 -33.77 -3.19
N ALA A 217 16.42 -32.86 -3.47
CA ALA A 217 16.43 -31.50 -2.97
C ALA A 217 15.17 -31.21 -2.16
N CYS A 218 15.22 -30.20 -1.30
CA CYS A 218 14.03 -29.69 -0.64
C CYS A 218 13.08 -29.05 -1.67
N GLY A 219 11.82 -29.48 -1.74
CA GLY A 219 10.82 -28.89 -2.65
C GLY A 219 10.47 -27.42 -2.38
N GLY A 220 10.92 -26.86 -1.25
CA GLY A 220 10.65 -25.46 -0.88
C GLY A 220 11.81 -24.48 -1.15
N CYS A 221 13.07 -24.87 -0.93
CA CYS A 221 14.24 -24.02 -1.18
C CYS A 221 15.21 -24.57 -2.21
N PHE A 222 14.89 -25.72 -2.82
CA PHE A 222 15.68 -26.38 -3.86
C PHE A 222 17.12 -26.72 -3.47
N THR A 223 17.45 -26.64 -2.18
CA THR A 223 18.78 -27.01 -1.67
C THR A 223 18.92 -28.52 -1.66
N LEU A 224 20.08 -29.00 -2.12
CA LEU A 224 20.44 -30.41 -2.18
C LEU A 224 20.50 -31.00 -0.76
N LEU A 225 19.83 -32.13 -0.56
CA LEU A 225 19.84 -32.83 0.72
C LEU A 225 20.93 -33.92 0.74
N PRO A 226 21.52 -34.21 1.92
CA PRO A 226 22.43 -35.35 2.07
C PRO A 226 21.79 -36.66 1.64
N ARG A 227 22.56 -37.59 1.06
CA ARG A 227 22.05 -38.87 0.52
C ARG A 227 21.29 -39.71 1.57
N GLU A 228 21.73 -39.65 2.83
CA GLU A 228 21.07 -40.37 3.93
C GLU A 228 19.65 -39.87 4.23
N MET A 229 19.34 -38.61 3.90
CA MET A 229 18.07 -37.99 4.25
C MET A 229 16.90 -38.62 3.51
N HIS A 230 17.10 -39.05 2.26
CA HIS A 230 16.05 -39.72 1.50
C HIS A 230 15.53 -40.97 2.22
N ARG A 231 16.43 -41.83 2.73
CA ARG A 231 16.04 -43.03 3.49
C ARG A 231 15.32 -42.68 4.78
N LYS A 232 15.81 -41.69 5.52
CA LYS A 232 15.21 -41.24 6.79
C LYS A 232 13.79 -40.69 6.57
N ILE A 233 13.57 -39.91 5.50
CA ILE A 233 12.25 -39.36 5.16
C ILE A 233 11.28 -40.48 4.74
N LYS A 234 11.75 -41.48 3.98
CA LYS A 234 10.93 -42.65 3.60
C LYS A 234 10.55 -43.56 4.76
N GLN A 235 11.34 -43.60 5.83
CA GLN A 235 11.04 -44.42 7.02
C GLN A 235 9.85 -43.88 7.82
N ARG A 236 9.56 -42.57 7.74
CA ARG A 236 8.40 -41.92 8.39
C ARG A 236 8.38 -42.14 9.92
N ASP A 237 9.54 -42.39 10.53
CA ASP A 237 9.72 -42.67 11.96
C ASP A 237 10.03 -41.40 12.76
N LYS A 238 10.45 -40.32 12.08
CA LYS A 238 10.79 -39.03 12.70
C LYS A 238 10.30 -37.87 11.85
N ILE A 239 9.97 -36.77 12.52
CA ILE A 239 9.68 -35.49 11.87
C ILE A 239 11.01 -34.85 11.47
N ILE A 240 11.18 -34.63 10.17
CA ILE A 240 12.41 -34.13 9.58
C ILE A 240 12.18 -32.72 9.06
N ILE A 241 13.15 -31.84 9.30
CA ILE A 241 13.12 -30.44 8.89
C ILE A 241 14.32 -30.19 7.98
N CYS A 242 14.13 -29.38 6.93
CA CYS A 242 15.22 -28.92 6.07
C CYS A 242 16.16 -28.01 6.87
N GLU A 243 17.46 -28.32 6.87
CA GLU A 243 18.47 -27.52 7.57
C GLU A 243 18.63 -26.11 6.99
N SER A 244 18.41 -25.96 5.67
CA SER A 244 18.61 -24.69 4.97
C SER A 244 17.44 -23.73 5.13
N CYS A 245 16.19 -24.21 5.03
CA CYS A 245 15.01 -23.34 5.11
C CYS A 245 14.08 -23.61 6.31
N GLY A 246 14.24 -24.71 7.04
CA GLY A 246 13.43 -24.98 8.22
C GLY A 246 12.01 -25.50 7.95
N ARG A 247 11.68 -25.87 6.71
CA ARG A 247 10.40 -26.53 6.36
C ARG A 247 10.39 -28.01 6.71
N PHE A 248 9.24 -28.55 7.06
CA PHE A 248 9.05 -29.99 7.25
C PHE A 248 9.19 -30.72 5.92
N LEU A 249 9.97 -31.79 5.91
CA LEU A 249 10.23 -32.60 4.73
C LEU A 249 9.45 -33.90 4.83
N VAL A 250 8.73 -34.23 3.76
CA VAL A 250 8.04 -35.50 3.61
C VAL A 250 8.36 -36.13 2.28
N ASP A 251 8.09 -37.43 2.18
CA ASP A 251 8.18 -38.17 0.93
C ASP A 251 7.07 -37.73 -0.04
N GLU A 252 7.38 -37.70 -1.33
CA GLU A 252 6.46 -37.19 -2.36
C GLU A 252 5.22 -38.07 -2.52
N GLU A 253 5.40 -39.39 -2.54
CA GLU A 253 4.30 -40.35 -2.63
C GLU A 253 3.39 -40.24 -1.41
N PHE A 254 3.98 -40.10 -0.22
CA PHE A 254 3.23 -39.93 1.02
C PHE A 254 2.41 -38.64 1.04
N TYR A 255 2.99 -37.51 0.61
CA TYR A 255 2.26 -36.25 0.52
C TYR A 255 1.07 -36.38 -0.44
N ALA A 256 1.28 -36.99 -1.60
CA ALA A 256 0.24 -37.18 -2.59
C ALA A 256 -0.87 -38.13 -2.10
N GLU A 257 -0.52 -39.19 -1.37
CA GLU A 257 -1.47 -40.12 -0.74
C GLU A 257 -2.40 -39.39 0.24
N VAL A 258 -1.83 -38.61 1.16
CA VAL A 258 -2.62 -37.86 2.15
C VAL A 258 -3.41 -36.73 1.49
N ALA A 259 -2.84 -36.04 0.50
CA ALA A 259 -3.56 -34.99 -0.22
C ALA A 259 -4.77 -35.53 -1.01
N LYS A 260 -4.70 -36.77 -1.51
CA LYS A 260 -5.82 -37.44 -2.21
C LYS A 260 -6.91 -37.96 -1.28
N SER A 261 -6.58 -38.26 -0.02
CA SER A 261 -7.57 -38.72 0.97
C SER A 261 -8.40 -37.57 1.55
N MET A 262 -7.98 -36.33 1.34
CA MET A 262 -8.74 -35.12 1.68
C MET A 262 -9.86 -34.89 0.65
N PRO A 263 -11.14 -34.78 1.08
CA PRO A 263 -12.27 -34.46 0.19
C PRO A 263 -12.12 -33.08 -0.46
#